data_AF-A0AAW8DHP5-F1
#
_entry.id   AF-A0AAW8DHP5-F1
#
_cell.length_a   1.000
_cell.length_b   1.000
_cell.length_c   1.000
_cell.angle_alpha   90.00
_cell.angle_beta   90.00
_cell.angle_gamma   90.00
#
_symmetry.space_group_name_H-M   'P 1'
#
loop_
_entity.id
_entity.type
_entity.pdbx_description
1 polymer ?
#
loop_
_entity_poly.entity_id
_entity_poly.type
_entity_poly.pdbx_seq_one_letter_code
_entity_poly.pdbx_strand_id
1 'polypeptide(L)'
;MGRRIYDAEFETSGTDHEHLGRFWWTDSITGQSGTWSRAEAVSYVGSRPKGDVFVSENGYTVAVGVWYYTSNPNIKWIQTESDGQRFDNLTTLAQRRAAGLVNK
;
A
#
# COMPACT_ATOMS: atom_id res chain seq x y z
N MET A 1 12.40 -8.70 -8.21
CA MET A 1 11.03 -8.20 -8.46
C MET A 1 10.19 -8.62 -7.25
N GLY A 2 9.47 -7.70 -6.63
CA GLY A 2 8.91 -7.92 -5.29
C GLY A 2 7.39 -8.13 -5.26
N ARG A 3 6.73 -7.73 -4.18
CA ARG A 3 5.26 -7.78 -4.06
C ARG A 3 4.61 -6.51 -4.59
N ARG A 4 3.71 -6.67 -5.56
CA ARG A 4 2.84 -5.62 -6.06
C ARG A 4 1.59 -5.54 -5.20
N ILE A 5 1.33 -4.40 -4.58
CA ILE A 5 0.02 -4.07 -4.03
C ILE A 5 -0.85 -3.60 -5.20
N TYR A 6 -1.98 -4.28 -5.43
CA TYR A 6 -2.88 -3.99 -6.56
C TYR A 6 -4.24 -3.45 -6.12
N ASP A 7 -4.56 -3.54 -4.83
CA ASP A 7 -5.83 -3.11 -4.27
C ASP A 7 -5.64 -2.75 -2.79
N ALA A 8 -6.43 -1.81 -2.29
CA ALA A 8 -6.37 -1.34 -0.91
C ALA A 8 -7.75 -0.95 -0.41
N GLU A 9 -7.94 -0.95 0.91
CA GLU A 9 -9.21 -0.59 1.55
C GLU A 9 -8.95 0.41 2.67
N PHE A 10 -9.81 1.43 2.75
CA PHE A 10 -9.83 2.31 3.92
C PHE A 10 -10.29 1.55 5.16
N GLU A 11 -9.70 1.87 6.30
CA GLU A 11 -10.13 1.40 7.60
C GLU A 11 -11.50 2.02 7.92
N THR A 12 -12.45 1.21 8.38
CA THR A 12 -13.82 1.65 8.69
C THR A 12 -13.95 2.40 10.02
N SER A 13 -12.85 2.57 10.75
CA SER A 13 -12.81 3.22 12.07
C SER A 13 -11.73 4.29 12.13
N GLY A 14 -12.12 5.56 11.98
CA GLY A 14 -11.26 6.71 12.19
C GLY A 14 -12.09 8.00 12.24
N THR A 15 -11.91 8.81 13.29
CA THR A 15 -12.67 10.07 13.47
C THR A 15 -11.96 11.28 12.87
N ASP A 16 -10.65 11.21 12.63
CA ASP A 16 -9.84 12.38 12.30
C ASP A 16 -9.11 12.31 10.94
N HIS A 17 -9.03 11.14 10.28
CA HIS A 17 -8.55 10.97 8.90
C HIS A 17 -8.75 9.53 8.37
N GLU A 18 -8.82 9.38 7.04
CA GLU A 18 -8.92 8.08 6.37
C GLU A 18 -7.59 7.31 6.50
N HIS A 19 -7.60 6.18 7.21
CA HIS A 19 -6.47 5.25 7.27
C HIS A 19 -6.65 4.12 6.25
N LEU A 20 -5.56 3.53 5.77
CA LEU A 20 -5.62 2.28 4.99
C LEU A 20 -5.53 1.07 5.93
N GLY A 21 -6.53 0.18 5.83
CA GLY A 21 -6.70 -0.95 6.74
C GLY A 21 -6.33 -2.31 6.14
N ARG A 22 -6.55 -2.50 4.83
CA ARG A 22 -6.24 -3.76 4.13
C ARG A 22 -5.59 -3.52 2.77
N PHE A 23 -4.77 -4.48 2.36
CA PHE A 23 -3.99 -4.43 1.13
C PHE A 23 -3.99 -5.80 0.47
N TRP A 24 -4.32 -5.89 -0.81
CA TRP A 24 -4.15 -7.10 -1.59
C TRP A 24 -2.89 -7.01 -2.43
N TRP A 25 -2.13 -8.10 -2.44
CA TRP A 25 -0.84 -8.16 -3.09
C TRP A 25 -0.66 -9.41 -3.91
N THR A 26 0.23 -9.32 -4.90
CA THR A 26 0.77 -10.46 -5.64
C THR A 26 2.29 -10.38 -5.68
N ASP A 27 2.96 -11.51 -5.52
CA ASP A 27 4.39 -11.66 -5.64
C ASP A 27 4.75 -11.83 -7.11
N SER A 28 5.50 -10.88 -7.66
CA SER A 28 5.81 -10.85 -9.10
C SER A 28 6.78 -11.94 -9.57
N ILE A 29 7.45 -12.64 -8.65
CA ILE A 29 8.34 -13.77 -8.98
C ILE A 29 7.58 -15.08 -8.91
N THR A 30 6.86 -15.30 -7.82
CA THR A 30 6.24 -16.60 -7.52
C THR A 30 4.78 -16.70 -7.97
N GLY A 31 4.15 -15.58 -8.31
CA GLY A 31 2.72 -15.51 -8.63
C GLY A 31 1.81 -15.68 -7.41
N GLN A 32 2.36 -15.86 -6.21
CA GLN A 32 1.57 -15.99 -4.99
C GLN A 32 0.80 -14.69 -4.73
N SER A 33 -0.42 -14.82 -4.22
CA SER A 33 -1.25 -13.67 -3.84
C SER A 33 -1.73 -13.80 -2.41
N GLY A 34 -2.02 -12.67 -1.79
CA GLY A 34 -2.59 -12.66 -0.46
C GLY A 34 -3.13 -11.30 -0.08
N THR A 35 -3.51 -11.19 1.18
CA THR A 35 -4.01 -9.97 1.79
C THR A 35 -3.19 -9.68 3.04
N TRP A 36 -2.95 -8.40 3.30
CA TRP A 36 -2.34 -7.91 4.53
C TRP A 36 -3.34 -7.01 5.26
N SER A 37 -3.43 -7.17 6.57
CA SER A 37 -3.82 -6.09 7.48
C SER A 37 -2.76 -4.98 7.47
N ARG A 38 -3.11 -3.79 7.97
CA ARG A 38 -2.15 -2.69 8.17
C ARG A 38 -0.90 -3.11 8.93
N ALA A 39 -1.04 -3.88 10.01
CA ALA A 39 0.09 -4.33 10.81
C ALA A 39 1.02 -5.27 10.02
N GLU A 40 0.45 -6.21 9.27
CA GLU A 40 1.21 -7.11 8.40
C GLU A 40 1.92 -6.37 7.27
N ALA A 41 1.24 -5.38 6.66
CA ALA A 41 1.83 -4.56 5.61
C ALA A 41 3.02 -3.74 6.13
N VAL A 42 2.86 -3.06 7.28
CA VAL A 42 3.96 -2.30 7.92
C VAL A 42 5.13 -3.22 8.27
N SER A 43 4.86 -4.37 8.87
CA SER A 43 5.89 -5.34 9.23
C SER A 43 6.63 -5.87 7.99
N TYR A 44 5.88 -6.29 6.97
CA TYR A 44 6.46 -6.85 5.76
C TYR A 44 7.26 -5.80 4.98
N VAL A 45 6.68 -4.64 4.66
CA VAL A 45 7.38 -3.57 3.92
C VAL A 45 8.61 -3.10 4.68
N GLY A 46 8.52 -2.93 6.00
CA GLY A 46 9.64 -2.49 6.82
C GLY A 46 10.79 -3.51 6.93
N SER A 47 10.51 -4.80 6.69
CA SER A 47 11.52 -5.87 6.69
C SER A 47 12.25 -6.03 5.36
N ARG A 48 11.85 -5.28 4.32
CA ARG A 48 12.32 -5.45 2.96
C ARG A 48 13.16 -4.27 2.48
N PRO A 49 14.12 -4.50 1.56
CA PRO A 49 14.76 -3.42 0.82
C PRO A 49 13.74 -2.51 0.12
N LYS A 50 14.11 -1.25 -0.05
CA LYS A 50 13.33 -0.30 -0.86
C LYS A 50 13.14 -0.84 -2.28
N GLY A 51 11.90 -0.80 -2.79
CA GLY A 51 11.54 -1.30 -4.11
C GLY A 51 11.06 -2.76 -4.15
N ASP A 52 11.19 -3.52 -3.06
CA ASP A 52 10.64 -4.87 -2.94
C ASP A 52 9.11 -4.89 -2.76
N VAL A 53 8.51 -3.76 -2.37
CA VAL A 53 7.06 -3.60 -2.37
C VAL A 53 6.72 -2.36 -3.17
N PHE A 54 5.74 -2.48 -4.05
CA PHE A 54 5.42 -1.43 -5.01
C PHE A 54 3.94 -1.44 -5.38
N VAL A 55 3.46 -0.33 -5.92
CA VAL A 55 2.23 -0.25 -6.70
C VAL A 55 2.63 -0.19 -8.17
N SER A 56 1.89 -0.85 -9.05
CA SER A 56 2.06 -0.69 -10.48
C SER A 56 0.72 -0.60 -11.17
N GLU A 57 0.51 0.51 -11.86
CA GLU A 57 -0.73 0.84 -12.53
C GLU A 57 -0.45 1.72 -13.76
N ASN A 58 -1.25 1.58 -14.82
CA ASN A 58 -1.12 2.37 -16.06
C ASN A 58 0.29 2.39 -16.68
N GLY A 59 1.08 1.34 -16.48
CA GLY A 59 2.47 1.26 -16.97
C GLY A 59 3.51 1.96 -16.08
N TYR A 60 3.08 2.56 -14.97
CA TYR A 60 3.95 3.16 -13.96
C TYR A 60 4.16 2.20 -12.78
N THR A 61 5.25 2.40 -12.06
CA THR A 61 5.63 1.60 -10.89
C THR A 61 6.24 2.50 -9.85
N VAL A 62 5.71 2.43 -8.63
CA VAL A 62 6.08 3.30 -7.51
C VAL A 62 6.40 2.44 -6.30
N ALA A 63 7.56 2.69 -5.68
CA ALA A 63 7.94 1.97 -4.47
C ALA A 63 7.02 2.34 -3.30
N VAL A 64 6.79 1.38 -2.41
CA VAL A 64 6.05 1.56 -1.16
C VAL A 64 7.05 1.45 -0.02
N GLY A 65 7.00 2.40 0.91
CA GLY A 65 7.85 2.46 2.10
C GLY A 65 7.06 2.55 3.39
N VAL A 66 7.72 2.26 4.52
CA VAL A 66 7.18 2.51 5.86
C VAL A 66 7.55 3.92 6.29
N TRP A 67 6.56 4.64 6.76
CA TRP A 67 6.67 5.99 7.32
C TRP A 67 6.24 5.97 8.79
N TYR A 68 6.74 6.93 9.55
CA TYR A 68 6.45 7.08 10.96
C TYR A 68 6.40 8.55 11.36
N TYR A 69 5.66 8.87 12.42
CA TYR A 69 5.65 10.23 12.96
C TYR A 69 6.95 10.48 13.71
N THR A 70 7.69 11.53 13.36
CA THR A 70 8.96 11.88 14.03
C THR A 70 8.77 12.12 15.54
N SER A 71 7.62 12.67 15.94
CA SER A 71 7.26 12.90 17.34
C SER A 71 6.77 11.63 18.07
N ASN A 72 6.38 10.58 17.35
CA ASN A 72 5.98 9.30 17.93
C ASN A 72 6.30 8.13 16.96
N PRO A 73 7.50 7.52 17.04
CA PRO A 73 7.94 6.49 16.10
C PRO A 73 7.17 5.16 16.22
N ASN A 74 6.31 5.02 17.24
CA ASN A 74 5.43 3.86 17.38
C ASN A 74 4.26 3.91 16.39
N ILE A 75 3.92 5.08 15.87
CA ILE A 75 2.86 5.23 14.86
C ILE A 75 3.50 5.08 13.49
N LYS A 76 3.20 3.96 12.84
CA LYS A 76 3.72 3.61 11.50
C LYS A 76 2.59 3.43 10.50
N TRP A 77 2.88 3.73 9.24
CA TRP A 77 2.01 3.46 8.10
C TRP A 77 2.84 3.17 6.86
N ILE A 78 2.20 2.65 5.82
CA ILE A 78 2.83 2.54 4.51
C ILE A 78 2.31 3.64 3.59
N GLN A 79 3.18 4.10 2.72
CA GLN A 79 2.88 5.12 1.72
C GLN A 79 3.70 4.83 0.46
N THR A 80 3.18 5.16 -0.71
CA THR A 80 4.02 5.24 -1.90
C THR A 80 5.05 6.34 -1.73
N GLU A 81 6.25 6.11 -2.23
CA GLU A 81 7.22 7.18 -2.38
C GLU A 81 6.71 8.23 -3.36
N SER A 82 7.10 9.48 -3.15
CA SER A 82 6.70 10.55 -4.06
C SER A 82 7.41 10.36 -5.40
N ASP A 83 6.61 10.22 -6.45
CA ASP A 83 7.03 10.07 -7.85
C ASP A 83 6.39 11.13 -8.76
N GLY A 84 5.63 12.07 -8.18
CA GLY A 84 4.90 13.11 -8.89
C GLY A 84 3.57 12.66 -9.52
N GLN A 85 3.17 11.38 -9.39
CA GLN A 85 1.96 10.85 -10.01
C GLN A 85 0.89 10.51 -8.98
N ARG A 86 -0.30 11.10 -9.16
CA ARG A 86 -1.38 10.92 -8.21
C ARG A 86 -2.11 9.58 -8.37
N PHE A 87 -2.12 8.99 -9.55
CA PHE A 87 -3.00 7.86 -9.84
C PHE A 87 -2.42 6.49 -9.43
N ASP A 88 -1.12 6.42 -9.14
CA ASP A 88 -0.42 5.15 -8.90
C ASP A 88 -0.08 4.96 -7.41
N ASN A 89 -0.91 5.52 -6.54
CA ASN A 89 -0.73 5.44 -5.08
C ASN A 89 -1.79 4.60 -4.37
N LEU A 90 -1.46 4.19 -3.15
CA LEU A 90 -2.31 3.35 -2.30
C LEU A 90 -3.69 3.98 -2.03
N THR A 91 -3.74 5.31 -1.87
CA THR A 91 -4.99 6.04 -1.64
C THR A 91 -5.92 5.96 -2.84
N THR A 92 -5.37 6.04 -4.06
CA THR A 92 -6.15 5.92 -5.30
C THR A 92 -6.74 4.52 -5.43
N LEU A 93 -5.97 3.47 -5.10
CA LEU A 93 -6.48 2.10 -5.06
C LEU A 93 -7.69 1.98 -4.10
N ALA A 94 -7.58 2.55 -2.89
CA ALA A 94 -8.66 2.52 -1.91
C ALA A 94 -9.90 3.32 -2.33
N GLN A 95 -9.71 4.48 -2.97
CA GLN A 95 -10.81 5.27 -3.51
C GLN A 95 -11.58 4.51 -4.60
N ARG A 96 -10.87 3.83 -5.51
CA ARG A 96 -11.51 3.02 -6.54
C ARG A 96 -12.27 1.85 -5.96
N ARG A 97 -11.70 1.14 -4.97
CA ARG A 97 -12.41 0.09 -4.22
C ARG A 97 -13.69 0.60 -3.57
N ALA A 98 -13.63 1.74 -2.87
CA ALA A 98 -14.81 2.35 -2.25
C ALA A 98 -15.90 2.71 -3.28
N ALA A 99 -15.51 3.03 -4.52
CA ALA A 99 -16.41 3.24 -5.65
C ALA A 99 -16.86 1.95 -6.37
N GLY A 100 -16.44 0.76 -5.90
CA GLY A 100 -16.74 -0.53 -6.54
C GLY A 100 -15.90 -0.84 -7.79
N LEU A 101 -14.85 -0.05 -8.06
CA LEU A 101 -13.93 -0.19 -9.18
C LEU A 101 -12.68 -0.95 -8.74
N VAL A 102 -12.75 -2.28 -8.72
CA VAL A 102 -11.62 -3.11 -8.23
C VAL A 102 -10.65 -3.42 -9.37
N ASN A 103 -9.39 -3.05 -9.20
CA ASN A 103 -8.30 -3.53 -10.05
C ASN A 103 -7.97 -4.97 -9.64
N LYS A 104 -8.42 -5.96 -10.42
CA LYS A 104 -8.05 -7.37 -10.24
C LYS A 104 -6.79 -7.70 -11.04
#